data_AF-A0A2G3PUN3-F1
#
_entry.id   AF-A0A2G3PUN3-F1
#
_cell.length_a   1.000
_cell.length_b   1.000
_cell.length_c   1.000
_cell.angle_alpha   90.00
_cell.angle_beta   90.00
_cell.angle_gamma   90.00
#
_symmetry.space_group_name_H-M   'P 1'
#
loop_
_entity.id
_entity.type
_entity.pdbx_description
1 polymer ?
#
loop_
_entity_poly.entity_id
_entity_poly.type
_entity_poly.pdbx_seq_one_letter_code
_entity_poly.pdbx_strand_id
1 'polypeptide(L)'
;MKYAISVKLDTLACTKLEFEEILKNMGRYIYVNDSLWFVECTLEFDKSAQNIFFRYFENITNEKSHILVSQISNTSSYYGELPNEAASFLDS
;
A
#
# COMPACT_ATOMS: atom_id res chain seq x y z
N MET A 1 11.38 -0.06 -2.94
CA MET A 1 10.73 -1.41 -3.07
C MET A 1 9.23 -1.19 -3.12
N LYS A 2 8.52 -1.87 -4.03
CA LYS A 2 7.09 -1.59 -4.25
C LYS A 2 6.18 -2.58 -3.53
N TYR A 3 5.07 -2.07 -3.02
CA TYR A 3 4.04 -2.81 -2.32
C TYR A 3 2.67 -2.46 -2.88
N ALA A 4 1.79 -3.45 -2.94
CA ALA A 4 0.37 -3.25 -3.07
C ALA A 4 -0.26 -3.27 -1.69
N ILE A 5 -1.01 -2.20 -1.40
CA ILE A 5 -1.79 -2.06 -0.18
C ILE A 5 -3.25 -2.13 -0.59
N SER A 6 -3.88 -3.27 -0.34
CA SER A 6 -5.33 -3.41 -0.53
C SER A 6 -6.03 -3.24 0.81
N VAL A 7 -7.06 -2.40 0.86
CA VAL A 7 -7.68 -2.03 2.12
C VAL A 7 -9.16 -1.73 1.95
N LYS A 8 -9.96 -2.07 2.96
CA LYS A 8 -11.33 -1.61 3.11
C LYS A 8 -11.36 -0.47 4.13
N LEU A 9 -11.32 0.77 3.65
CA LEU A 9 -11.13 1.96 4.51
C LEU A 9 -12.19 2.09 5.63
N ASP A 10 -13.44 1.67 5.37
CA ASP A 10 -14.52 1.68 6.37
C ASP A 10 -14.30 0.72 7.55
N THR A 11 -13.27 -0.14 7.48
CA THR A 11 -12.87 -1.07 8.55
C THR A 11 -11.65 -0.61 9.33
N LEU A 12 -11.03 0.51 8.94
CA LEU A 12 -9.90 1.10 9.63
C LEU A 12 -10.35 2.16 10.63
N ALA A 13 -9.55 2.38 11.67
CA ALA A 13 -9.74 3.45 12.64
C ALA A 13 -9.12 4.78 12.14
N CYS A 14 -9.27 5.09 10.85
CA CYS A 14 -8.79 6.33 10.26
C CYS A 14 -9.62 6.72 9.02
N THR A 15 -9.51 7.98 8.63
CA THR A 15 -10.04 8.53 7.38
C THR A 15 -9.11 8.20 6.20
N LYS A 16 -9.63 8.34 4.97
CA LYS A 16 -8.81 8.23 3.75
C LYS A 16 -7.61 9.18 3.76
N LEU A 17 -7.80 10.42 4.24
CA LEU A 17 -6.74 11.43 4.30
C LEU A 17 -5.62 11.01 5.26
N GLU A 18 -5.98 10.56 6.46
CA GLU A 18 -5.00 10.06 7.44
C GLU A 18 -4.27 8.81 6.91
N PHE A 19 -4.98 7.93 6.20
CA PHE A 19 -4.36 6.78 5.55
C PHE A 19 -3.34 7.21 4.49
N GLU A 20 -3.69 8.16 3.62
CA GLU A 20 -2.81 8.68 2.59
C GLU A 20 -1.59 9.44 3.16
N GLU A 21 -1.73 10.09 4.33
CA GLU A 21 -0.60 10.65 5.07
C GLU A 21 0.37 9.57 5.58
N ILE A 22 -0.16 8.44 6.07
CA ILE A 22 0.66 7.28 6.46
C ILE A 22 1.43 6.75 5.24
N LEU A 23 0.78 6.59 4.08
CA LEU A 23 1.44 6.14 2.85
C LEU A 23 2.53 7.11 2.39
N LYS A 24 2.29 8.42 2.50
CA LYS A 24 3.29 9.45 2.21
C LYS A 24 4.53 9.34 3.10
N ASN A 25 4.35 8.95 4.37
CA ASN A 25 5.45 8.71 5.31
C ASN A 25 6.21 7.41 5.02
N MET A 26 5.60 6.46 4.30
CA MET A 26 6.28 5.25 3.81
C MET A 26 7.16 5.54 2.58
N GLY A 27 6.73 6.46 1.72
CA GLY A 27 7.44 6.85 0.51
C GLY A 27 6.53 7.45 -0.55
N ARG A 28 6.84 7.18 -1.82
CA ARG A 28 5.98 7.60 -2.93
C ARG A 28 4.81 6.62 -3.03
N TYR A 29 3.61 7.12 -3.32
CA TYR A 29 2.47 6.25 -3.57
C TYR A 29 1.63 6.75 -4.73
N ILE A 30 0.81 5.86 -5.27
CA ILE A 30 -0.26 6.17 -6.20
C ILE A 30 -1.55 5.49 -5.75
N TYR A 31 -2.63 6.24 -5.80
CA TYR A 31 -4.00 5.76 -5.62
C TYR A 31 -4.46 5.09 -6.92
N VAL A 32 -4.87 3.83 -6.87
CA VAL A 32 -5.34 3.09 -8.05
C VAL A 32 -6.87 3.10 -8.11
N ASN A 33 -7.51 2.76 -7.00
CA ASN A 33 -8.97 2.78 -6.81
C ASN A 33 -9.31 2.81 -5.32
N ASP A 34 -10.61 2.81 -4.97
CA ASP A 34 -11.13 2.98 -3.59
C ASP A 34 -10.59 1.97 -2.57
N SER A 35 -9.96 0.88 -3.03
CA SER A 35 -9.46 -0.19 -2.19
C SER A 35 -7.99 -0.55 -2.45
N LEU A 36 -7.28 0.15 -3.33
CA LEU A 36 -5.94 -0.21 -3.75
C LEU A 36 -5.02 1.00 -3.94
N TRP A 37 -3.86 0.91 -3.30
CA TRP A 37 -2.74 1.82 -3.46
C TRP A 37 -1.48 1.04 -3.81
N PHE A 38 -0.63 1.62 -4.66
CA PHE A 38 0.75 1.17 -4.82
C PHE A 38 1.68 2.12 -4.11
N VAL A 39 2.65 1.58 -3.38
CA VAL A 39 3.59 2.35 -2.57
C VAL A 39 4.99 1.88 -2.88
N GLU A 40 5.87 2.82 -3.21
CA GLU A 40 7.30 2.64 -3.29
C GLU A 40 7.91 3.13 -1.98
N CYS A 41 8.29 2.18 -1.13
CA CYS A 41 8.98 2.46 0.12
C CYS A 41 10.42 2.93 -0.16
N THR A 42 10.77 4.09 0.38
CA THR A 42 12.10 4.73 0.27
C THR A 42 13.08 4.27 1.35
N LEU A 43 12.58 3.63 2.39
CA LEU A 43 13.33 3.20 3.55
C LEU A 43 14.00 1.84 3.29
N GLU A 44 15.32 1.76 3.51
CA GLU A 44 16.14 0.53 3.45
C GLU A 44 15.84 -0.42 4.64
N PHE A 45 14.60 -0.83 4.81
CA PHE A 45 14.21 -1.63 5.98
C PHE A 45 14.05 -3.11 5.65
N ASP A 46 14.23 -3.88 6.71
CA ASP A 46 14.10 -5.32 6.81
C ASP A 46 12.82 -5.80 6.10
N LYS A 47 13.02 -6.65 5.08
CA LYS A 47 12.23 -6.71 3.84
C LYS A 47 10.86 -7.40 3.97
N SER A 48 10.28 -7.51 5.17
CA SER A 48 9.04 -8.24 5.39
C SER A 48 7.82 -7.31 5.37
N ALA A 49 6.76 -7.74 4.68
CA ALA A 49 5.46 -7.07 4.72
C ALA A 49 4.91 -6.95 6.15
N GLN A 50 5.29 -7.88 7.03
CA GLN A 50 4.91 -7.89 8.44
C GLN A 50 5.49 -6.68 9.21
N ASN A 51 6.75 -6.32 8.96
CA ASN A 51 7.36 -5.14 9.59
C ASN A 51 6.71 -3.84 9.13
N ILE A 52 6.32 -3.77 7.85
CA ILE A 52 5.57 -2.63 7.31
C ILE A 52 4.21 -2.52 7.99
N PHE A 53 3.50 -3.64 8.14
CA PHE A 53 2.21 -3.65 8.81
C PHE A 53 2.32 -3.11 10.24
N PHE A 54 3.22 -3.66 11.06
CA PHE A 54 3.36 -3.22 12.44
C PHE A 54 3.76 -1.75 12.58
N ARG A 55 4.65 -1.27 11.71
CA ARG A 55 5.14 0.10 11.81
C ARG A 55 4.11 1.16 11.41
N TYR A 56 3.30 0.88 10.40
CA TYR A 56 2.46 1.91 9.77
C TYR A 56 0.96 1.71 9.97
N PHE A 57 0.51 0.46 10.13
CA PHE A 57 -0.91 0.13 10.08
C PHE A 57 -1.46 -0.42 11.41
N GLU A 58 -0.63 -0.94 12.31
CA GLU A 58 -1.08 -1.52 13.59
C GLU A 58 -2.03 -0.59 14.36
N ASN A 59 -1.65 0.68 14.54
CA ASN A 59 -2.42 1.66 15.32
C ASN A 59 -3.76 2.07 14.69
N ILE A 60 -3.98 1.79 13.40
CA ILE A 60 -5.22 2.10 12.69
C ILE A 60 -6.03 0.83 12.38
N THR A 61 -5.59 -0.33 12.86
CA THR A 61 -6.21 -1.63 12.61
C THR A 61 -6.69 -2.30 13.89
N ASN A 62 -7.70 -3.15 13.76
CA ASN A 62 -8.21 -4.03 14.82
C ASN A 62 -8.60 -5.39 14.21
N GLU A 63 -9.24 -6.26 15.00
CA GLU A 63 -9.64 -7.61 14.58
C GLU A 63 -10.65 -7.65 13.43
N LYS A 64 -11.31 -6.53 13.13
CA LYS A 64 -12.28 -6.38 12.04
C LYS A 64 -11.71 -5.61 10.85
N SER A 65 -10.46 -5.19 10.89
CA SER A 65 -9.83 -4.44 9.81
C SER A 65 -9.44 -5.34 8.66
N HIS A 66 -9.73 -4.89 7.43
CA HIS A 66 -9.39 -5.58 6.21
C HIS A 66 -8.29 -4.80 5.49
N ILE A 67 -7.05 -5.22 5.69
CA ILE A 67 -5.88 -4.68 5.00
C ILE A 67 -4.92 -5.81 4.62
N LEU A 68 -4.40 -5.75 3.41
CA LEU A 68 -3.43 -6.68 2.86
C LEU A 68 -2.25 -5.88 2.33
N VAL A 69 -1.06 -6.22 2.83
CA VAL A 69 0.22 -5.65 2.41
C VAL A 69 0.98 -6.72 1.65
N SER A 70 1.20 -6.52 0.35
CA SER A 70 1.89 -7.49 -0.52
C SER A 70 3.07 -6.84 -1.22
N GLN A 71 4.26 -7.44 -1.07
CA GLN A 71 5.44 -7.01 -1.81
C GLN A 71 5.28 -7.34 -3.30
N ILE A 72 5.59 -6.38 -4.18
CA ILE A 72 5.56 -6.56 -5.62
C ILE A 72 6.96 -7.01 -6.05
N SER A 73 7.10 -8.29 -6.40
CA SER A 73 8.37 -8.93 -6.78
C SER A 73 8.57 -9.09 -8.29
N ASN A 74 7.50 -9.08 -9.08
CA ASN A 74 7.53 -9.07 -10.55
C ASN A 74 6.43 -8.14 -11.07
N THR A 75 6.81 -7.18 -11.91
CA THR A 75 5.89 -6.19 -12.50
C THR A 75 5.36 -6.69 -13.83
N SER A 76 4.13 -6.28 -14.16
CA SER A 76 3.34 -6.46 -15.40
C SER A 76 2.29 -7.58 -15.47
N SER A 77 2.51 -8.81 -15.00
CA SER A 77 1.54 -9.91 -15.28
C SER A 77 0.45 -10.13 -14.23
N TYR A 78 0.62 -9.61 -13.01
CA TYR A 78 -0.27 -9.91 -11.88
C TYR A 78 -1.45 -8.94 -11.72
N TYR A 79 -1.30 -7.72 -12.22
CA TYR A 79 -2.32 -6.68 -12.19
C TYR A 79 -2.67 -6.38 -13.65
N GLY A 80 -3.78 -6.91 -14.17
CA GLY A 80 -4.15 -6.87 -15.61
C GLY A 80 -4.16 -5.47 -16.26
N GLU A 81 -5.32 -4.97 -16.66
CA GLU A 81 -5.43 -3.59 -17.17
C GLU A 81 -5.36 -2.59 -16.02
N LEU A 82 -4.14 -2.21 -15.63
CA LEU A 82 -3.92 -1.09 -14.72
C LEU A 82 -4.09 0.25 -15.47
N PRO A 83 -4.56 1.30 -14.79
CA PRO A 83 -4.46 2.66 -15.31
C PRO A 83 -3.01 2.99 -15.69
N ASN A 84 -2.81 3.75 -16.76
CA ASN A 84 -1.48 4.06 -17.31
C ASN A 84 -0.51 4.63 -16.26
N GLU A 85 -1.01 5.45 -15.35
CA GLU A 85 -0.22 6.06 -14.27
C GLU A 85 0.26 5.01 -13.26
N ALA A 86 -0.58 4.02 -12.95
CA ALA A 86 -0.25 2.93 -12.03
C ALA A 86 0.73 1.93 -12.69
N ALA A 87 0.54 1.63 -13.98
CA ALA A 87 1.49 0.83 -14.75
C ALA A 87 2.87 1.52 -14.79
N SER A 88 2.90 2.81 -15.14
CA SER A 88 4.14 3.61 -15.18
C SER A 88 4.82 3.68 -13.81
N PHE A 89 4.04 3.83 -12.73
CA PHE A 89 4.55 3.80 -11.36
C PHE A 89 5.18 2.45 -11.01
N LEU A 90 4.64 1.33 -11.51
CA LEU A 90 5.21 0.00 -11.26
C LEU A 90 6.46 -0.29 -12.10
N ASP A 91 6.58 0.30 -13.28
CA ASP A 91 7.73 0.08 -14.17
C ASP A 91 8.96 0.98 -13.87
N SER A 92 8.79 2.07 -13.11
CA SER A 92 9.86 3.04 -12.78
C SER A 92 10.91 2.54 -11.78
#